data_AF-A0A661GUR7-F1
#
_entry.id   AF-A0A661GUR7-F1
#
_cell.length_a   1.000
_cell.length_b   1.000
_cell.length_c   1.000
_cell.angle_alpha   90.00
_cell.angle_beta   90.00
_cell.angle_gamma   90.00
#
_symmetry.space_group_name_H-M   'P 1'
#
loop_
_entity.id
_entity.type
_entity.pdbx_description
1 polymer ?
#
loop_
_entity_poly.entity_id
_entity_poly.type
_entity_poly.pdbx_seq_one_letter_code
_entity_poly.pdbx_strand_id
1 'polypeptide(L)'
;TFGFYVDGVAIAPSLTYQFNDSTDRTLRWVNPPGGNGLWDNLELTLDVYPEYEGWAVDEGLAAGMNDARADDPDLDGMNNLVEYALGGNPLVDDAAVYAPVFNISGDWVTYVYNRRHDYAIRGLTYGLKVSVDLSGTWTDSGTAYETASVAIDSEFDSVTNKIDITGIPQGFLQLEITEN
;
A
#
# COMPACT_ATOMS: atom_id res chain seq x y z
N THR A 1 -2.76 -24.36 -31.07
CA THR A 1 -2.94 -23.58 -29.84
C THR A 1 -1.66 -22.80 -29.61
N PHE A 2 -1.73 -21.48 -29.57
CA PHE A 2 -0.59 -20.64 -29.20
C PHE A 2 -0.68 -20.39 -27.69
N GLY A 3 0.42 -20.58 -26.97
CA GLY A 3 0.52 -20.29 -25.54
C GLY A 3 1.71 -19.39 -25.31
N PHE A 4 1.54 -18.35 -24.51
CA PHE A 4 2.64 -17.53 -24.03
C PHE A 4 3.16 -18.20 -22.75
N TYR A 5 4.48 -18.42 -22.68
CA TYR A 5 5.11 -19.04 -21.52
C TYR A 5 6.23 -18.14 -21.02
N VAL A 6 6.31 -17.94 -19.71
CA VAL A 6 7.43 -17.26 -19.05
C VAL A 6 8.06 -18.25 -18.07
N ASP A 7 9.36 -18.50 -18.20
CA ASP A 7 10.12 -19.49 -17.40
C ASP A 7 9.47 -20.89 -17.33
N GLY A 8 8.86 -21.33 -18.43
CA GLY A 8 8.20 -22.63 -18.54
C GLY A 8 6.77 -22.69 -17.98
N VAL A 9 6.24 -21.56 -17.48
CA VAL A 9 4.88 -21.44 -16.95
C VAL A 9 3.97 -20.82 -18.01
N ALA A 10 2.82 -21.46 -18.28
CA ALA A 10 1.82 -20.92 -19.20
C ALA A 10 1.15 -19.67 -18.61
N ILE A 11 1.19 -18.56 -19.34
CA ILE A 11 0.52 -17.32 -18.96
C ILE A 11 -0.91 -17.37 -19.47
N ALA A 12 -1.87 -17.30 -18.54
CA ALA A 12 -3.27 -17.13 -18.87
C ALA A 12 -3.59 -15.64 -19.09
N PRO A 13 -4.61 -15.31 -19.90
CA PRO A 13 -5.11 -13.94 -20.00
C PRO A 13 -5.44 -13.38 -18.60
N SER A 14 -5.06 -12.11 -18.35
CA SER A 14 -5.31 -11.40 -17.07
C SER A 14 -4.56 -11.94 -15.85
N LEU A 15 -3.57 -12.82 -16.01
CA LEU A 15 -2.67 -13.20 -14.92
C LEU A 15 -1.43 -12.30 -14.95
N THR A 16 -1.28 -11.43 -13.95
CA THR A 16 -0.07 -10.63 -13.77
C THR A 16 1.11 -11.57 -13.49
N TYR A 17 2.17 -11.43 -14.28
CA TYR A 17 3.43 -12.13 -14.07
C TYR A 17 4.51 -11.10 -13.73
N GLN A 18 4.99 -11.13 -12.49
CA GLN A 18 6.00 -10.20 -11.97
C GLN A 18 7.29 -10.95 -11.65
N PHE A 19 8.42 -10.30 -11.90
CA PHE A 19 9.71 -10.70 -11.39
C PHE A 19 10.01 -9.88 -10.13
N ASN A 20 10.35 -10.53 -9.02
CA ASN A 20 10.67 -9.87 -7.75
C ASN A 20 12.18 -9.58 -7.62
N ASP A 21 12.89 -9.52 -8.75
CA ASP A 21 14.32 -9.28 -8.79
C ASP A 21 14.67 -8.23 -9.86
N SER A 22 15.84 -7.62 -9.72
CA SER A 22 16.33 -6.54 -10.57
C SER A 22 17.26 -7.04 -11.68
N THR A 23 17.05 -8.26 -12.19
CA THR A 23 17.97 -8.84 -13.18
C THR A 23 17.48 -8.62 -14.61
N ASP A 24 18.40 -8.24 -15.49
CA ASP A 24 18.11 -8.02 -16.90
C ASP A 24 17.42 -9.25 -17.51
N ARG A 25 16.33 -9.02 -18.24
CA ARG A 25 15.60 -10.07 -18.96
C ARG A 25 15.74 -9.85 -20.45
N THR A 26 16.01 -10.94 -21.15
CA THR A 26 16.05 -10.94 -22.61
C THR A 26 14.84 -11.70 -23.12
N LEU A 27 14.01 -11.03 -23.92
CA LEU A 27 12.99 -11.72 -24.68
C LEU A 27 13.69 -12.49 -25.81
N ARG A 28 13.59 -13.81 -25.78
CA ARG A 28 14.18 -14.67 -26.81
C ARG A 28 13.12 -15.54 -27.47
N TRP A 29 13.02 -15.43 -28.78
CA TRP A 29 12.23 -16.33 -29.61
C TRP A 29 12.97 -17.65 -29.81
N VAL A 30 12.39 -18.77 -29.39
CA VAL A 30 12.99 -20.12 -29.51
C VAL A 30 12.20 -20.94 -30.52
N ASN A 31 12.89 -21.57 -31.47
CA ASN A 31 12.31 -22.35 -32.59
C ASN A 31 11.24 -21.60 -33.41
N PRO A 32 11.61 -20.57 -34.19
CA PRO A 32 10.70 -20.10 -35.23
C PRO A 32 10.45 -21.29 -36.18
N PRO A 33 9.21 -21.75 -36.38
CA PRO A 33 8.94 -22.74 -37.42
C PRO A 33 9.44 -22.17 -38.75
N GLY A 34 9.98 -23.02 -39.63
CA GLY A 34 10.54 -22.63 -40.93
C GLY A 34 9.52 -22.06 -41.94
N GLY A 35 8.47 -21.37 -41.47
CA GLY A 35 7.48 -20.66 -42.27
C GLY A 35 6.80 -19.57 -41.43
N ASN A 36 6.45 -18.47 -42.10
CA ASN A 36 5.62 -17.31 -41.72
C ASN A 36 4.90 -17.37 -40.36
N GLY A 37 5.64 -17.43 -39.25
CA GLY A 37 5.09 -17.13 -37.94
C GLY A 37 4.77 -15.65 -37.89
N LEU A 38 3.50 -15.30 -37.85
CA LEU A 38 3.07 -13.93 -37.58
C LEU A 38 2.94 -13.79 -36.06
N TRP A 39 3.72 -12.87 -35.49
CA TRP A 39 3.53 -12.40 -34.13
C TRP A 39 2.63 -11.18 -34.20
N ASP A 40 1.58 -11.16 -33.40
CA ASP A 40 0.66 -10.03 -33.30
C ASP A 40 0.55 -9.61 -31.83
N ASN A 41 0.55 -8.29 -31.62
CA ASN A 41 0.40 -7.57 -30.34
C ASN A 41 1.05 -8.23 -29.11
N LEU A 42 2.38 -8.18 -29.04
CA LEU A 42 3.10 -8.32 -27.78
C LEU A 42 3.24 -6.93 -27.13
N GLU A 43 2.57 -6.74 -26.00
CA GLU A 43 2.72 -5.56 -25.16
C GLU A 43 3.51 -5.93 -23.90
N LEU A 44 4.57 -5.18 -23.62
CA LEU A 44 5.31 -5.23 -22.38
C LEU A 44 5.09 -3.89 -21.68
N THR A 45 4.33 -3.90 -20.60
CA THR A 45 4.15 -2.72 -19.76
C THR A 45 5.06 -2.85 -18.56
N LEU A 46 5.93 -1.86 -18.37
CA LEU A 46 6.60 -1.67 -17.11
C LEU A 46 5.57 -1.07 -16.17
N ASP A 47 5.12 -1.85 -15.19
CA ASP A 47 4.30 -1.32 -14.10
C ASP A 47 5.24 -0.57 -13.16
N VAL A 48 5.55 0.68 -13.52
CA VAL A 48 6.21 1.62 -12.61
C VAL A 48 5.14 2.05 -11.64
N TYR A 49 5.09 1.41 -10.48
CA TYR A 49 4.26 1.91 -9.39
C TYR A 49 4.76 3.32 -9.05
N PRO A 50 3.91 4.35 -9.07
CA PRO A 50 4.35 5.70 -8.79
C PRO A 50 4.86 5.73 -7.36
N GLU A 51 6.18 5.83 -7.17
CA GLU A 51 6.76 6.08 -5.85
C GLU A 51 6.22 7.39 -5.28
N TYR A 52 6.49 7.67 -4.00
CA TYR A 52 6.02 8.90 -3.35
C TYR A 52 6.26 10.16 -4.21
N GLU A 53 7.42 10.27 -4.89
CA GLU A 53 7.74 11.43 -5.73
C GLU A 53 6.78 11.60 -6.92
N GLY A 54 6.36 10.49 -7.54
CA GLY A 54 5.38 10.52 -8.63
C GLY A 54 4.01 10.96 -8.12
N TRP A 55 3.58 10.37 -7.00
CA TRP A 55 2.33 10.76 -6.33
C TRP A 55 2.35 12.23 -5.92
N ALA A 56 3.42 12.73 -5.31
CA ALA A 56 3.54 14.11 -4.88
C ALA A 56 3.40 15.10 -6.05
N VAL A 57 3.99 14.77 -7.21
CA VAL A 57 3.82 15.58 -8.43
C VAL A 57 2.39 15.54 -8.94
N ASP A 58 1.76 14.36 -8.93
CA ASP A 58 0.37 14.17 -9.40
C ASP A 58 -0.65 14.90 -8.52
N GLU A 59 -0.44 14.92 -7.20
CA GLU A 59 -1.24 15.72 -6.25
C GLU A 59 -0.97 17.22 -6.33
N GLY A 60 0.09 17.63 -7.04
CA GLY A 60 0.42 19.04 -7.27
C GLY A 60 1.29 19.67 -6.17
N LEU A 61 1.98 18.86 -5.37
CA LEU A 61 2.99 19.36 -4.43
C LEU A 61 4.17 19.99 -5.18
N ALA A 62 4.68 21.09 -4.62
CA ALA A 62 5.77 21.86 -5.21
C ALA A 62 7.11 21.37 -4.66
N ALA A 63 7.97 20.92 -5.58
CA ALA A 63 9.26 20.36 -5.25
C ALA A 63 10.13 21.31 -4.39
N GLY A 64 10.57 20.84 -3.22
CA GLY A 64 11.37 21.58 -2.26
C GLY A 64 10.60 22.67 -1.49
N MET A 65 9.27 22.71 -1.55
CA MET A 65 8.45 23.68 -0.83
C MET A 65 7.53 23.02 0.20
N ASN A 66 6.76 22.02 -0.23
CA ASN A 66 5.75 21.36 0.59
C ASN A 66 5.61 19.87 0.23
N ASP A 67 6.62 19.30 -0.41
CA ASP A 67 6.68 17.92 -0.89
C ASP A 67 7.41 16.97 0.06
N ALA A 68 7.90 17.43 1.21
CA ALA A 68 8.55 16.51 2.14
C ALA A 68 7.52 15.57 2.78
N ARG A 69 7.90 14.30 3.01
CA ARG A 69 7.02 13.29 3.64
C ARG A 69 6.39 13.73 4.97
N ALA A 70 7.11 14.58 5.71
CA ALA A 70 6.70 15.08 7.01
C ALA A 70 5.97 16.42 6.96
N ASP A 71 5.85 17.04 5.78
CA ASP A 71 5.06 18.25 5.60
C ASP A 71 3.56 17.92 5.65
N ASP A 72 2.79 18.88 6.11
CA ASP A 72 1.32 18.86 6.21
C ASP A 72 0.83 20.20 5.63
N PRO A 73 0.66 20.29 4.30
CA PRO A 73 0.43 21.56 3.62
C PRO A 73 -0.98 22.14 3.83
N ASP A 74 -1.98 21.28 4.06
CA ASP A 74 -3.38 21.67 4.28
C ASP A 74 -3.77 21.79 5.77
N LEU A 75 -2.90 21.30 6.67
CA LEU A 75 -3.00 21.43 8.13
C LEU A 75 -4.14 20.61 8.75
N ASP A 76 -4.48 19.47 8.15
CA ASP A 76 -5.52 18.58 8.67
C ASP A 76 -4.98 17.52 9.68
N GLY A 77 -3.66 17.46 9.83
CA GLY A 77 -2.97 16.57 10.75
C GLY A 77 -2.49 15.26 10.12
N MET A 78 -2.73 15.03 8.82
CA MET A 78 -2.07 14.00 8.04
C MET A 78 -0.91 14.61 7.26
N ASN A 79 0.31 14.14 7.53
CA ASN A 79 1.44 14.54 6.70
C ASN A 79 1.43 13.79 5.37
N ASN A 80 2.22 14.28 4.41
CA ASN A 80 2.27 13.74 3.06
C ASN A 80 2.56 12.22 2.98
N LEU A 81 3.33 11.63 3.92
CA LEU A 81 3.54 10.18 3.94
C LEU A 81 2.28 9.42 4.37
N VAL A 82 1.55 9.94 5.35
CA VAL A 82 0.29 9.34 5.82
C VAL A 82 -0.79 9.50 4.76
N GLU A 83 -0.93 10.69 4.19
CA GLU A 83 -1.70 11.02 2.99
C GLU A 83 -1.46 9.99 1.86
N TYR A 84 -0.19 9.85 1.45
CA TYR A 84 0.24 8.91 0.43
C TYR A 84 -0.17 7.48 0.76
N ALA A 85 0.01 7.04 2.00
CA ALA A 85 -0.27 5.67 2.41
C ALA A 85 -1.76 5.36 2.56
N LEU A 86 -2.58 6.33 2.99
CA LEU A 86 -4.00 6.14 3.30
C LEU A 86 -4.95 6.57 2.17
N GLY A 87 -4.46 7.35 1.21
CA GLY A 87 -5.20 7.80 0.02
C GLY A 87 -5.84 9.18 0.13
N GLY A 88 -5.34 10.04 1.03
CA GLY A 88 -5.76 11.44 1.16
C GLY A 88 -5.24 12.34 0.03
N ASN A 89 -5.65 13.61 0.04
CA ASN A 89 -5.11 14.65 -0.82
C ASN A 89 -4.35 15.74 -0.01
N PRO A 90 -3.05 15.95 -0.24
CA PRO A 90 -2.18 16.73 0.66
C PRO A 90 -2.37 18.26 0.54
N LEU A 91 -3.39 18.67 -0.22
CA LEU A 91 -3.79 20.06 -0.43
C LEU A 91 -5.26 20.29 -0.06
N VAL A 92 -5.93 19.30 0.55
CA VAL A 92 -7.34 19.33 0.92
C VAL A 92 -7.53 18.73 2.31
N ASP A 93 -8.07 19.52 3.24
CA ASP A 93 -8.48 19.05 4.58
C ASP A 93 -9.55 17.94 4.48
N ASP A 94 -9.09 16.69 4.40
CA ASP A 94 -9.89 15.48 4.17
C ASP A 94 -9.50 14.29 5.06
N ALA A 95 -8.60 14.48 6.02
CA ALA A 95 -8.26 13.49 7.05
C ALA A 95 -9.49 12.87 7.74
N ALA A 96 -10.61 13.59 7.86
CA ALA A 96 -11.85 13.02 8.40
C ALA A 96 -12.40 11.81 7.61
N VAL A 97 -12.00 11.66 6.35
CA VAL A 97 -12.39 10.56 5.45
C VAL A 97 -11.34 9.44 5.46
N TYR A 98 -10.06 9.78 5.49
CA TYR A 98 -8.96 8.83 5.26
C TYR A 98 -8.20 8.43 6.53
N ALA A 99 -8.24 9.24 7.59
CA ALA A 99 -7.59 8.92 8.85
C ALA A 99 -8.21 7.67 9.49
N PRO A 100 -7.41 6.88 10.23
CA PRO A 100 -7.93 5.68 10.87
C PRO A 100 -9.07 5.98 11.84
N VAL A 101 -10.11 5.15 11.80
CA VAL A 101 -11.26 5.25 12.70
C VAL A 101 -11.27 4.08 13.68
N PHE A 102 -11.83 4.31 14.87
CA PHE A 102 -11.99 3.25 15.85
C PHE A 102 -13.38 3.23 16.46
N ASN A 103 -13.78 2.04 16.92
CA ASN A 103 -14.98 1.82 17.68
C ASN A 103 -14.70 0.90 18.87
N ILE A 104 -15.35 1.16 19.99
CA ILE A 104 -15.30 0.30 21.19
C ILE A 104 -16.65 -0.36 21.37
N SER A 105 -16.66 -1.69 21.45
CA SER A 105 -17.87 -2.49 21.68
C SER A 105 -17.58 -3.63 22.64
N GLY A 106 -18.04 -3.49 23.90
CA GLY A 106 -17.67 -4.41 24.98
C GLY A 106 -16.17 -4.33 25.25
N ASP A 107 -15.52 -5.50 25.34
CA ASP A 107 -14.09 -5.62 25.57
C ASP A 107 -13.26 -5.61 24.26
N TRP A 108 -13.81 -5.07 23.18
CA TRP A 108 -13.14 -5.03 21.88
C TRP A 108 -13.01 -3.60 21.35
N VAL A 109 -11.79 -3.25 20.93
CA VAL A 109 -11.54 -2.12 20.05
C VAL A 109 -11.46 -2.64 18.62
N THR A 110 -12.28 -2.08 17.73
CA THR A 110 -12.14 -2.24 16.28
C THR A 110 -11.44 -1.01 15.76
N TYR A 111 -10.29 -1.17 15.10
CA TYR A 111 -9.49 -0.08 14.52
C TYR A 111 -9.33 -0.33 13.02
N VAL A 112 -9.76 0.62 12.19
CA VAL A 112 -9.84 0.47 10.74
C VAL A 112 -9.03 1.56 10.06
N TYR A 113 -8.22 1.18 9.08
CA TYR A 113 -7.40 2.10 8.28
C TYR A 113 -7.34 1.63 6.82
N ASN A 114 -7.04 2.55 5.91
CA ASN A 114 -6.83 2.24 4.49
C ASN A 114 -5.40 1.77 4.25
N ARG A 115 -5.20 0.81 3.34
CA ARG A 115 -3.86 0.34 2.94
C ARG A 115 -3.79 0.19 1.44
N ARG A 116 -2.79 0.78 0.80
CA ARG A 116 -2.51 0.54 -0.62
C ARG A 116 -2.33 -0.96 -0.92
N HIS A 117 -2.88 -1.46 -2.03
CA HIS A 117 -2.71 -2.85 -2.46
C HIS A 117 -1.25 -3.22 -2.76
N ASP A 118 -0.52 -2.28 -3.35
CA ASP A 118 0.86 -2.40 -3.80
C ASP A 118 1.87 -1.89 -2.76
N TYR A 119 1.45 -1.74 -1.49
CA TYR A 119 2.25 -1.17 -0.41
C TYR A 119 3.66 -1.78 -0.30
N ALA A 120 3.76 -3.11 -0.44
CA ALA A 120 5.03 -3.83 -0.34
C ALA A 120 6.01 -3.45 -1.46
N ILE A 121 5.51 -3.18 -2.67
CA ILE A 121 6.35 -2.76 -3.82
C ILE A 121 6.76 -1.30 -3.67
N ARG A 122 5.92 -0.47 -3.05
CA ARG A 122 6.22 0.92 -2.67
C ARG A 122 7.16 1.05 -1.46
N GLY A 123 7.61 -0.06 -0.88
CA GLY A 123 8.44 -0.05 0.32
C GLY A 123 7.72 0.42 1.59
N LEU A 124 6.38 0.52 1.56
CA LEU A 124 5.58 0.92 2.70
C LEU A 124 5.38 -0.25 3.67
N THR A 125 5.35 0.05 4.96
CA THR A 125 4.89 -0.89 5.99
C THR A 125 3.83 -0.24 6.88
N TYR A 126 2.93 -1.06 7.41
CA TYR A 126 1.83 -0.66 8.29
C TYR A 126 1.89 -1.53 9.53
N GLY A 127 1.75 -0.92 10.71
CA GLY A 127 1.73 -1.66 11.97
C GLY A 127 1.09 -0.86 13.08
N LEU A 128 0.44 -1.55 14.02
CA LEU A 128 -0.08 -0.90 15.22
C LEU A 128 0.98 -0.87 16.32
N LYS A 129 1.16 0.30 16.91
CA LYS A 129 1.82 0.49 18.20
C LYS A 129 0.78 0.69 19.28
N VAL A 130 0.98 0.00 20.40
CA VAL A 130 0.07 0.06 21.56
C VAL A 130 0.80 0.50 22.81
N SER A 131 0.11 1.22 23.68
CA SER A 131 0.61 1.56 25.02
C SER A 131 -0.55 1.62 26.02
N VAL A 132 -0.25 1.49 27.32
CA VAL A 132 -1.23 1.72 28.41
C VAL A 132 -1.11 3.11 29.03
N ASP A 133 -0.11 3.89 28.61
CA ASP A 133 0.12 5.28 28.98
C ASP A 133 0.77 6.07 27.82
N LEU A 134 0.51 7.38 27.73
CA LEU A 134 1.11 8.23 26.68
C LEU A 134 2.61 8.50 26.90
N SER A 135 3.09 8.32 28.12
CA SER A 135 4.47 8.62 28.52
C SER A 135 5.37 7.40 28.64
N GLY A 136 4.84 6.19 28.53
CA GLY A 136 5.60 4.96 28.70
C GLY A 136 5.98 4.30 27.39
N THR A 137 6.21 2.99 27.47
CA THR A 137 6.79 2.22 26.36
C THR A 137 5.70 1.82 25.38
N TRP A 138 5.82 2.30 24.15
CA TRP A 138 5.05 1.81 23.02
C TRP A 138 5.55 0.42 22.61
N THR A 139 4.64 -0.54 22.55
CA THR A 139 4.90 -1.89 22.06
C THR A 139 4.49 -1.97 20.60
N ASP A 140 5.46 -2.32 19.74
CA ASP A 140 5.19 -2.63 18.35
C ASP A 140 4.44 -3.96 18.24
N SER A 141 3.22 -3.90 17.72
CA SER A 141 2.35 -5.06 17.49
C SER A 141 2.25 -5.40 16.00
N GLY A 142 2.84 -4.62 15.10
CA GLY A 142 2.77 -4.82 13.66
C GLY A 142 1.33 -5.10 13.20
N THR A 143 1.14 -6.20 12.47
CA THR A 143 -0.16 -6.66 11.96
C THR A 143 -0.84 -7.70 12.85
N ALA A 144 -0.38 -7.89 14.11
CA ALA A 144 -0.86 -8.98 14.98
C ALA A 144 -2.36 -8.91 15.31
N TYR A 145 -2.97 -7.72 15.19
CA TYR A 145 -4.40 -7.51 15.44
C TYR A 145 -5.26 -7.51 14.18
N GLU A 146 -4.68 -7.66 12.98
CA GLU A 146 -5.43 -7.69 11.72
C GLU A 146 -6.36 -8.92 11.67
N THR A 147 -7.61 -8.69 11.31
CA THR A 147 -8.64 -9.74 11.20
C THR A 147 -9.33 -9.78 9.84
N ALA A 148 -9.27 -8.70 9.07
CA ALA A 148 -9.80 -8.63 7.70
C ALA A 148 -9.08 -7.54 6.88
N SER A 149 -9.03 -7.75 5.57
CA SER A 149 -8.66 -6.75 4.55
C SER A 149 -9.69 -6.87 3.44
N VAL A 150 -10.34 -5.77 3.06
CA VAL A 150 -11.38 -5.76 2.02
C VAL A 150 -11.14 -4.59 1.08
N ALA A 151 -11.06 -4.87 -0.23
CA ALA A 151 -10.88 -3.84 -1.24
C ALA A 151 -11.98 -2.76 -1.17
N ILE A 152 -11.55 -1.51 -1.12
CA ILE A 152 -12.39 -0.31 -1.23
C ILE A 152 -12.60 0.00 -2.71
N ASP A 153 -11.50 0.03 -3.46
CA ASP A 153 -11.44 0.30 -4.89
C ASP A 153 -10.29 -0.48 -5.55
N SER A 154 -9.71 0.02 -6.65
CA SER A 154 -8.59 -0.62 -7.34
C SER A 154 -7.23 -0.43 -6.65
N GLU A 155 -7.11 0.54 -5.77
CA GLU A 155 -5.84 0.98 -5.18
C GLU A 155 -5.73 0.67 -3.69
N PHE A 156 -6.85 0.66 -2.95
CA PHE A 156 -6.84 0.53 -1.50
C PHE A 156 -7.73 -0.59 -0.95
N ASP A 157 -7.26 -1.18 0.14
CA ASP A 157 -7.98 -2.05 1.05
C ASP A 157 -8.39 -1.29 2.31
N SER A 158 -9.54 -1.65 2.89
CA SER A 158 -9.92 -1.35 4.27
C SER A 158 -9.43 -2.48 5.19
N VAL A 159 -8.46 -2.18 6.04
CA VAL A 159 -7.87 -3.15 6.99
C VAL A 159 -8.54 -3.02 8.34
N THR A 160 -9.09 -4.12 8.85
CA THR A 160 -9.77 -4.17 10.16
C THR A 160 -8.91 -4.88 11.19
N ASN A 161 -8.62 -4.18 12.30
CA ASN A 161 -7.93 -4.71 13.46
C ASN A 161 -8.90 -4.89 14.62
N LYS A 162 -8.74 -5.98 15.39
CA LYS A 162 -9.51 -6.22 16.61
C LYS A 162 -8.58 -6.47 17.79
N ILE A 163 -8.70 -5.61 18.79
CA ILE A 163 -7.88 -5.66 20.00
C ILE A 163 -8.78 -6.01 21.18
N ASP A 164 -8.42 -7.07 21.91
CA ASP A 164 -9.03 -7.45 23.18
C ASP A 164 -8.51 -6.53 24.29
N ILE A 165 -9.42 -5.79 24.93
CA ILE A 165 -9.12 -4.89 26.04
C ILE A 165 -9.63 -5.42 27.38
N THR A 166 -9.90 -6.73 27.48
CA THR A 166 -10.34 -7.39 28.73
C THR A 166 -9.35 -7.10 29.85
N GLY A 167 -9.82 -6.40 30.90
CA GLY A 167 -8.99 -6.04 32.05
C GLY A 167 -7.99 -4.90 31.79
N ILE A 168 -8.06 -4.23 30.63
CA ILE A 168 -7.24 -3.07 30.28
C ILE A 168 -8.10 -1.80 30.42
N PRO A 169 -8.01 -1.05 31.54
CA PRO A 169 -8.91 0.07 31.81
C PRO A 169 -8.64 1.30 30.93
N GLN A 170 -7.44 1.40 30.34
CA GLN A 170 -7.04 2.46 29.44
C GLN A 170 -5.93 1.98 28.49
N GLY A 171 -5.85 2.57 27.31
CA GLY A 171 -4.80 2.30 26.34
C GLY A 171 -4.77 3.33 25.22
N PHE A 172 -3.67 3.31 24.49
CA PHE A 172 -3.38 4.19 23.36
C PHE A 172 -2.97 3.32 22.18
N LEU A 173 -3.42 3.74 21.00
CA LEU A 173 -3.18 3.08 19.72
C LEU A 173 -2.60 4.11 18.77
N GLN A 174 -1.59 3.71 18.02
CA GLN A 174 -1.02 4.50 16.94
C GLN A 174 -0.82 3.57 15.74
N LEU A 175 -1.34 3.98 14.58
CA LEU A 175 -0.90 3.39 13.32
C LEU A 175 0.48 3.96 12.99
N GLU A 176 1.47 3.09 12.88
CA GLU A 176 2.78 3.41 12.35
C GLU A 176 2.82 3.05 10.86
N ILE A 177 3.26 4.02 10.07
CA ILE A 177 3.53 3.89 8.65
C ILE A 177 4.99 4.24 8.43
N THR A 178 5.74 3.37 7.76
CA THR A 178 7.12 3.64 7.37
C THR A 178 7.31 3.41 5.88
N GLU A 179 8.26 4.12 5.29
CA GLU A 179 8.74 3.92 3.92
C GLU A 179 10.23 3.52 4.01
N ASN A 180 10.64 2.46 3.28
CA ASN A 180 11.99 1.91 3.28
C ASN A 180 12.91 2.53 2.23
#